data_AF-A0A133U7M1-F1
#
_entry.id   AF-A0A133U7M1-F1
#
_cell.length_a   1.000
_cell.length_b   1.000
_cell.length_c   1.000
_cell.angle_alpha   90.00
_cell.angle_beta   90.00
_cell.angle_gamma   90.00
#
_symmetry.space_group_name_H-M   'P 1'
#
loop_
_entity.id
_entity.type
_entity.pdbx_description
1 polymer ?
#
loop_
_entity_poly.entity_id
_entity_poly.type
_entity_poly.pdbx_seq_one_letter_code
_entity_poly.pdbx_strand_id
1 'polypeptide(L)'
;RVLERRLHNKQVKLFCLNCRNWSILTRVRRLSSDPTCNNCEAKFLGLVPRKKRDVLKALKKEEEGKNLDEDEKTSVRRTKETANLILTYGKQAVIAMAGRGIGPQTATRILAKQHKNKEDFYRDILRAERIYARTHKFWNS
;
A
#
# COMPACT_ATOMS: atom_id res chain seq x y z
N ARG A 1 -16.15 -11.92 -12.37
CA ARG A 1 -14.90 -11.23 -11.95
C ARG A 1 -15.17 -10.00 -11.05
N VAL A 2 -15.87 -10.16 -9.93
CA VAL A 2 -16.26 -9.03 -9.05
C VAL A 2 -15.07 -8.49 -8.23
N LEU A 3 -14.19 -9.39 -7.76
CA LEU A 3 -13.02 -9.03 -6.95
C LEU A 3 -12.08 -8.08 -7.70
N GLU A 4 -11.66 -8.47 -8.90
CA GLU A 4 -10.74 -7.69 -9.72
C GLU A 4 -11.28 -6.28 -9.97
N ARG A 5 -12.54 -6.15 -10.42
CA ARG A 5 -13.19 -4.85 -10.63
C ARG A 5 -13.18 -3.99 -9.37
N ARG A 6 -13.40 -4.59 -8.19
CA ARG A 6 -13.37 -3.87 -6.90
C ARG A 6 -11.97 -3.37 -6.56
N LEU A 7 -10.94 -4.20 -6.69
CA LEU A 7 -9.55 -3.83 -6.38
C LEU A 7 -9.07 -2.71 -7.30
N HIS A 8 -9.33 -2.84 -8.61
CA HIS A 8 -8.97 -1.84 -9.62
C HIS A 8 -9.69 -0.50 -9.45
N ASN A 9 -10.91 -0.50 -8.92
CA ASN A 9 -11.65 0.75 -8.65
C ASN A 9 -11.35 1.37 -7.27
N LYS A 10 -10.56 0.70 -6.42
CA LYS A 10 -10.16 1.25 -5.13
C LYS A 10 -9.35 2.54 -5.34
N GLN A 11 -9.64 3.56 -4.55
CA GLN A 11 -8.81 4.77 -4.49
C GLN A 11 -7.65 4.57 -3.53
N VAL A 12 -6.46 4.95 -3.98
CA VAL A 12 -5.19 4.90 -3.25
C VAL A 12 -4.51 6.27 -3.31
N LYS A 13 -3.82 6.66 -2.24
CA LYS A 13 -3.00 7.86 -2.20
C LYS A 13 -1.53 7.43 -2.20
N LEU A 14 -0.81 7.78 -3.26
CA LEU A 14 0.63 7.57 -3.36
C LEU A 14 1.36 8.83 -2.92
N PHE A 15 2.51 8.65 -2.29
CA PHE A 15 3.42 9.72 -1.90
C PHE A 15 4.84 9.34 -2.28
N CYS A 16 5.59 10.26 -2.87
CA CYS A 16 6.99 10.01 -3.22
C CYS A 16 7.87 10.14 -1.97
N LEU A 17 8.54 9.05 -1.57
CA LEU A 17 9.48 9.07 -0.45
C LEU A 17 10.88 9.55 -0.85
N ASN A 18 11.16 9.68 -2.15
CA ASN A 18 12.40 10.23 -2.67
C ASN A 18 12.43 11.76 -2.58
N CYS A 19 11.60 12.46 -3.35
CA CYS A 19 11.58 13.92 -3.35
C CYS A 19 10.62 14.55 -2.34
N ARG A 20 9.72 13.77 -1.72
CA ARG A 20 8.78 14.20 -0.67
C ARG A 20 7.83 15.37 -1.04
N ASN A 21 7.88 15.84 -2.27
CA ASN A 21 7.08 16.96 -2.79
C ASN A 21 5.98 16.52 -3.77
N TRP A 22 5.66 15.22 -3.81
CA TRP A 22 4.65 14.70 -4.74
C TRP A 22 3.72 13.72 -4.06
N SER A 23 2.42 13.92 -4.27
CA SER A 23 1.38 12.98 -3.88
C SER A 23 0.25 12.97 -4.89
N ILE A 24 -0.38 11.81 -5.09
CA ILE A 24 -1.54 11.67 -5.98
C ILE A 24 -2.61 10.79 -5.35
N LEU A 25 -3.86 11.23 -5.39
CA LEU A 25 -5.02 10.42 -5.10
C LEU A 25 -5.62 9.89 -6.40
N THR A 26 -5.48 8.58 -6.65
CA THR A 26 -5.93 7.97 -7.91
C THR A 26 -6.61 6.62 -7.67
N ARG A 27 -7.14 6.01 -8.73
CA ARG A 27 -7.66 4.63 -8.69
C ARG A 27 -6.58 3.67 -9.14
N VAL A 28 -6.52 2.48 -8.53
CA VAL A 28 -5.54 1.45 -8.86
C VAL A 28 -5.49 1.15 -10.36
N ARG A 29 -6.65 1.10 -11.04
CA ARG A 29 -6.72 0.88 -12.49
C ARG A 29 -5.90 1.86 -13.33
N ARG A 30 -5.75 3.12 -12.87
CA ARG A 30 -5.07 4.20 -13.59
C ARG A 30 -3.55 4.18 -13.42
N LEU A 31 -3.01 3.35 -12.53
CA LEU A 31 -1.57 3.22 -12.37
C LEU A 31 -0.95 2.47 -13.56
N SER A 32 0.24 2.88 -13.99
CA SER A 32 1.10 2.09 -14.88
C SER A 32 1.56 0.80 -14.17
N SER A 33 2.14 -0.15 -14.90
CA SER A 33 2.79 -1.34 -14.30
C SER A 33 3.85 -0.94 -13.29
N ASP A 34 4.61 0.10 -13.62
CA ASP A 34 5.73 0.65 -12.86
C ASP A 34 5.42 2.12 -12.54
N PRO A 35 4.68 2.40 -11.45
CA PRO A 35 4.31 3.76 -11.09
C PRO A 35 5.56 4.57 -10.68
N THR A 36 5.69 5.77 -11.24
CA THR A 36 6.78 6.72 -10.99
C THR A 36 6.25 8.04 -10.43
N CYS A 37 7.13 8.81 -9.81
CA CYS A 37 6.85 10.16 -9.37
C CYS A 37 6.83 11.12 -10.56
N ASN A 38 5.78 11.93 -10.73
CA ASN A 38 5.74 12.93 -11.82
C ASN A 38 6.61 14.17 -11.54
N ASN A 39 7.29 14.24 -10.38
CA ASN A 39 8.17 15.36 -10.02
C ASN A 39 9.66 15.01 -10.13
N CYS A 40 10.06 13.76 -9.86
CA CYS A 40 11.46 13.35 -9.84
C CYS A 40 11.72 11.98 -10.48
N GLU A 41 10.70 11.38 -11.11
CA GLU A 41 10.76 10.11 -11.84
C GLU A 41 11.10 8.86 -10.99
N ALA A 42 11.42 9.05 -9.71
CA ALA A 42 11.72 7.95 -8.79
C ALA A 42 10.52 7.00 -8.60
N LYS A 43 10.83 5.71 -8.46
CA LYS A 43 9.86 4.62 -8.20
C LYS A 43 9.57 4.40 -6.71
N PHE A 44 10.24 5.14 -5.82
CA PHE A 44 10.09 4.96 -4.37
C PHE A 44 8.83 5.66 -3.85
N LEU A 45 7.68 5.03 -4.13
CA LEU A 45 6.35 5.54 -3.83
C LEU A 45 5.68 4.74 -2.72
N GLY A 46 5.30 5.39 -1.63
CA GLY A 46 4.56 4.77 -0.52
C GLY A 46 3.05 5.00 -0.60
N LEU A 47 2.27 4.07 -0.05
CA LEU A 47 0.85 4.26 0.20
C LEU A 47 0.64 4.98 1.53
N VAL A 48 -0.11 6.07 1.49
CA VAL A 48 -0.48 6.82 2.70
C VAL A 48 -2.00 6.76 2.95
N PRO A 49 -2.45 6.82 4.21
CA PRO A 49 -3.87 6.90 4.53
C PRO A 49 -4.55 8.11 3.88
N ARG A 50 -5.80 7.92 3.45
CA ARG A 50 -6.59 9.01 2.83
C ARG A 50 -7.09 10.06 3.83
N LYS A 51 -7.39 9.65 5.06
CA LYS A 51 -8.15 10.44 6.05
C LYS A 51 -7.50 10.50 7.46
N LYS A 52 -6.47 9.70 7.75
CA LYS A 52 -5.88 9.65 9.10
C LYS A 52 -4.79 10.72 9.28
N ARG A 53 -4.53 11.08 10.56
CA ARG A 53 -3.43 11.92 11.07
C ARG A 53 -2.27 11.90 10.10
N ASP A 54 -1.99 13.09 9.59
CA ASP A 54 -1.31 13.34 8.34
C ASP A 54 0.06 12.64 8.35
N VAL A 55 0.13 11.42 7.80
CA VAL A 55 1.39 10.66 7.70
C VAL A 55 2.44 11.49 6.95
N LEU A 56 2.00 12.43 6.12
CA LEU A 56 2.84 13.45 5.49
C LEU A 56 3.52 14.37 6.52
N LYS A 57 2.81 14.79 7.57
CA LYS A 57 3.40 15.55 8.69
C LYS A 57 4.41 14.70 9.46
N ALA A 58 4.10 13.43 9.72
CA ALA A 58 5.05 12.53 10.38
C ALA A 58 6.31 12.30 9.53
N LEU A 59 6.16 12.14 8.21
CA LEU A 59 7.29 12.03 7.27
C LEU A 59 8.12 13.32 7.23
N LYS A 60 7.47 14.49 7.27
CA LYS A 60 8.14 15.79 7.33
C LYS A 60 8.89 16.00 8.64
N LYS A 61 8.28 15.66 9.78
CA LYS A 61 8.95 15.66 11.09
C LYS A 61 10.19 14.75 11.09
N GLU A 62 10.08 13.55 10.52
CA GLU A 62 11.21 12.63 10.39
C GLU A 62 12.36 13.24 9.59
N GLU A 63 12.04 13.96 8.52
CA GLU A 63 13.02 14.69 7.69
C GLU A 63 13.75 15.79 8.45
N GLU A 64 12.99 16.53 9.27
CA GLU A 64 13.49 17.62 10.10
C GLU A 64 14.23 17.12 11.36
N GLY A 65 14.40 15.80 11.51
CA GLY A 65 15.05 15.19 12.70
C GLY A 65 14.24 15.36 13.99
N LYS A 66 12.93 15.64 13.89
CA LYS A 66 12.06 15.84 15.05
C LYS A 66 11.60 14.50 15.62
N ASN A 67 11.37 14.49 16.93
CA ASN A 67 10.81 13.34 17.61
C ASN A 67 9.40 13.00 17.08
N LEU A 68 9.21 11.73 16.76
CA LEU A 68 7.93 11.14 16.39
C LEU A 68 7.33 10.41 17.59
N ASP A 69 6.02 10.53 17.77
CA ASP A 69 5.31 9.64 18.70
C ASP A 69 5.23 8.20 18.14
N GLU A 70 4.80 7.24 18.97
CA GLU A 70 4.74 5.82 18.56
C GLU A 70 3.77 5.55 17.39
N ASP A 71 2.68 6.32 17.29
CA ASP A 71 1.72 6.22 16.18
C ASP A 71 2.33 6.75 14.88
N GLU A 72 3.06 7.86 14.97
CA GLU A 72 3.80 8.49 13.88
C GLU A 72 4.91 7.56 13.36
N LYS A 73 5.76 7.04 14.26
CA LYS A 73 6.80 6.05 13.91
C LYS A 73 6.20 4.85 13.19
N THR A 74 5.11 4.31 13.72
CA THR A 74 4.40 3.17 13.13
C THR A 74 3.89 3.50 11.72
N SER A 75 3.32 4.69 11.53
CA SER A 75 2.77 5.13 10.25
C SER A 75 3.85 5.37 9.19
N VAL A 76 4.97 5.99 9.59
CA VAL A 76 6.13 6.20 8.72
C VAL A 76 6.75 4.87 8.32
N ARG A 77 6.99 3.97 9.28
CA ARG A 77 7.51 2.62 9.03
C ARG A 77 6.64 1.86 8.04
N ARG A 78 5.32 1.82 8.27
CA ARG A 78 4.36 1.18 7.34
C ARG A 78 4.43 1.79 5.95
N THR A 79 4.55 3.11 5.82
CA THR A 79 4.65 3.78 4.52
C THR A 79 5.92 3.35 3.78
N LYS A 80 7.07 3.29 4.47
CA LYS A 80 8.33 2.80 3.92
C LYS A 80 8.23 1.32 3.48
N GLU A 81 7.59 0.47 4.27
CA GLU A 81 7.33 -0.93 3.90
C GLU A 81 6.48 -1.04 2.62
N THR A 82 5.42 -0.22 2.48
CA THR A 82 4.64 -0.20 1.23
C THR A 82 5.46 0.25 0.04
N ALA A 83 6.39 1.20 0.23
CA ALA A 83 7.22 1.72 -0.84
C ALA A 83 8.23 0.69 -1.33
N ASN A 84 8.80 -0.11 -0.44
CA ASN A 84 9.65 -1.24 -0.82
C ASN A 84 8.88 -2.25 -1.69
N LEU A 85 7.64 -2.58 -1.32
CA LEU A 85 6.82 -3.48 -2.12
C LEU A 85 6.48 -2.92 -3.50
N ILE A 86 6.17 -1.62 -3.58
CA ILE A 86 5.90 -0.97 -4.86
C ILE A 86 7.17 -0.89 -5.71
N LEU A 87 8.33 -0.67 -5.11
CA LEU A 87 9.61 -0.67 -5.80
C LEU A 87 9.94 -2.05 -6.39
N THR A 88 9.64 -3.14 -5.68
CA THR A 88 9.90 -4.51 -6.14
C THR A 88 8.85 -5.06 -7.11
N TYR A 89 7.56 -4.85 -6.82
CA TYR A 89 6.45 -5.51 -7.54
C TYR A 89 5.54 -4.54 -8.31
N GLY A 90 5.86 -3.24 -8.32
CA GLY A 90 5.10 -2.23 -9.05
C GLY A 90 3.62 -2.19 -8.69
N LYS A 91 2.77 -2.13 -9.72
CA LYS A 91 1.30 -2.10 -9.58
C LYS A 91 0.72 -3.31 -8.86
N GLN A 92 1.35 -4.48 -8.95
CA GLN A 92 0.83 -5.68 -8.28
C GLN A 92 0.83 -5.51 -6.76
N ALA A 93 1.85 -4.86 -6.19
CA ALA A 93 1.86 -4.52 -4.77
C ALA A 93 0.67 -3.64 -4.37
N VAL A 94 0.36 -2.63 -5.18
CA VAL A 94 -0.80 -1.75 -4.94
C VAL A 94 -2.11 -2.52 -5.05
N ILE A 95 -2.24 -3.46 -6.00
CA ILE A 95 -3.44 -4.30 -6.14
C ILE A 95 -3.61 -5.21 -4.91
N ALA A 96 -2.53 -5.84 -4.43
CA ALA A 96 -2.58 -6.69 -3.24
C ALA A 96 -3.04 -5.88 -2.01
N MET A 97 -2.42 -4.73 -1.77
CA MET A 97 -2.75 -3.85 -0.64
C MET A 97 -4.11 -3.12 -0.79
N ALA A 98 -4.72 -3.13 -1.98
CA ALA A 98 -6.09 -2.64 -2.16
C ALA A 98 -7.15 -3.60 -1.58
N GLY A 99 -6.76 -4.83 -1.25
CA GLY A 99 -7.60 -5.79 -0.55
C GLY A 99 -7.87 -5.39 0.91
N ARG A 100 -9.00 -5.85 1.44
CA ARG A 100 -9.46 -5.55 2.79
C ARG A 100 -8.58 -6.26 3.81
N GLY A 101 -7.99 -5.49 4.72
CA GLY A 101 -7.14 -6.03 5.79
C GLY A 101 -5.77 -6.52 5.31
N ILE A 102 -5.37 -6.21 4.08
CA ILE A 102 -4.05 -6.57 3.56
C ILE A 102 -3.12 -5.37 3.75
N GLY A 103 -2.28 -5.46 4.79
CA GLY A 103 -1.17 -4.54 5.02
C GLY A 103 0.11 -4.98 4.28
N PRO A 104 1.23 -4.26 4.47
CA PRO A 104 2.51 -4.56 3.82
C PRO A 104 2.95 -6.00 4.07
N GLN A 105 2.94 -6.46 5.32
CA GLN A 105 3.38 -7.83 5.67
C GLN A 105 2.57 -8.92 4.97
N THR A 106 1.24 -8.78 4.93
CA THR A 106 0.36 -9.73 4.24
C THR A 106 0.57 -9.67 2.73
N ALA A 107 0.73 -8.47 2.17
CA ALA A 107 1.03 -8.28 0.76
C ALA A 107 2.37 -8.93 0.38
N THR A 108 3.42 -8.79 1.19
CA THR A 108 4.72 -9.47 0.98
C THR A 108 4.53 -10.97 0.84
N ARG A 109 3.76 -11.60 1.74
CA ARG A 109 3.49 -13.06 1.68
C ARG A 109 2.70 -13.49 0.46
N ILE A 110 1.80 -12.62 -0.04
CA ILE A 110 1.06 -12.88 -1.27
C ILE A 110 2.02 -12.79 -2.46
N LEU A 111 2.76 -11.68 -2.57
CA LEU A 111 3.63 -11.37 -3.70
C LEU A 111 4.86 -12.28 -3.82
N ALA A 112 5.35 -12.81 -2.70
CA ALA A 112 6.48 -13.74 -2.69
C ALA A 112 6.14 -15.14 -3.22
N LYS A 113 4.84 -15.47 -3.40
CA LYS A 113 4.44 -16.76 -3.95
C LYS A 113 4.63 -16.79 -5.46
N GLN A 114 5.02 -17.94 -5.98
CA GLN A 114 5.04 -18.17 -7.41
C GLN A 114 3.61 -18.30 -7.94
N HIS A 115 3.12 -17.29 -8.65
CA HIS A 115 1.83 -17.32 -9.34
C HIS A 115 2.01 -17.77 -10.78
N LYS A 116 1.35 -18.86 -11.19
CA LYS A 116 1.40 -19.34 -12.57
C LYS A 116 0.62 -18.43 -13.52
N ASN A 117 -0.39 -17.74 -13.00
CA ASN A 117 -1.23 -16.82 -13.76
C ASN A 117 -1.82 -15.73 -12.85
N LYS A 118 -2.52 -14.76 -13.45
CA LYS A 118 -3.18 -13.66 -12.73
C LYS A 118 -4.28 -14.15 -11.78
N GLU A 119 -4.93 -15.27 -12.08
CA GLU A 119 -6.04 -15.78 -11.26
C GLU A 119 -5.56 -16.30 -9.90
N ASP A 120 -4.40 -16.96 -9.87
CA ASP A 120 -3.78 -17.42 -8.63
C ASP A 120 -3.45 -16.26 -7.68
N PHE A 121 -2.94 -15.16 -8.23
CA PHE A 121 -2.70 -13.93 -7.47
C PHE A 121 -4.00 -13.37 -6.84
N TYR A 122 -5.09 -13.27 -7.62
CA TYR A 122 -6.37 -12.81 -7.08
C TYR A 122 -7.00 -13.80 -6.09
N ARG A 123 -6.80 -15.10 -6.28
CA ARG A 123 -7.24 -16.14 -5.32
C ARG A 123 -6.52 -15.98 -3.98
N ASP A 124 -5.23 -15.69 -3.98
CA ASP A 124 -4.47 -15.44 -2.75
C ASP A 124 -4.93 -14.18 -2.01
N ILE A 125 -5.23 -13.10 -2.74
CA ILE A 125 -5.85 -11.90 -2.17
C ILE A 125 -7.18 -12.26 -1.51
N LEU A 126 -8.05 -13.00 -2.20
CA LEU A 126 -9.34 -13.40 -1.65
C LEU A 126 -9.20 -14.27 -0.40
N ARG A 127 -8.21 -15.18 -0.38
CA ARG A 127 -7.89 -16.01 0.79
C ARG A 127 -7.47 -15.15 1.97
N ALA A 128 -6.59 -14.17 1.76
CA ALA A 128 -6.16 -13.25 2.80
C ALA A 128 -7.32 -12.39 3.34
N GLU A 129 -8.23 -11.91 2.48
CA GLU A 129 -9.42 -11.17 2.93
C GLU A 129 -10.34 -12.04 3.80
N ARG A 130 -10.50 -13.34 3.48
CA ARG A 130 -11.29 -14.27 4.30
C ARG A 130 -10.65 -14.49 5.67
N ILE A 131 -9.33 -14.64 5.73
CA ILE A 131 -8.60 -14.79 6.99
C ILE A 131 -8.83 -13.55 7.85
N TYR A 132 -8.62 -12.36 7.28
CA TYR A 132 -8.87 -11.10 7.98
C TYR A 132 -10.32 -10.99 8.47
N ALA A 133 -11.30 -11.30 7.62
CA ALA A 133 -12.71 -11.26 8.00
C ALA A 133 -13.08 -12.27 9.09
N ARG A 134 -12.40 -13.41 9.18
CA ARG A 134 -12.59 -14.40 10.25
C ARG A 134 -11.96 -13.92 11.56
N THR A 135 -10.71 -13.48 11.52
CA THR A 135 -9.99 -13.08 12.73
C THR A 135 -10.56 -11.79 13.32
N HIS A 136 -10.93 -10.81 12.49
CA HIS A 136 -11.46 -9.54 12.95
C HIS A 136 -12.83 -9.65 13.66
N LYS A 137 -13.59 -10.73 13.44
CA LYS A 137 -14.84 -10.97 14.19
C LYS A 137 -14.59 -11.15 15.70
N PHE A 138 -13.38 -11.52 16.10
CA PHE A 138 -13.00 -11.73 17.50
C PHE A 138 -12.31 -10.52 18.14
N TRP A 139 -12.15 -9.39 17.41
CA TRP A 139 -11.43 -8.21 17.91
C TRP A 139 -12.36 -7.14 18.50
N ASN A 140 -13.67 -7.38 18.44
CA ASN A 140 -14.71 -6.58 19.10
C ASN A 140 -15.29 -7.35 20.31
N SER A 141 -14.49 -8.21 20.94
CA SER A 141 -14.81 -8.95 22.16
C SER A 141 -13.86 -8.53 23.28
#